data_AF-A0A6B3G7Y2-F1
#
_entry.id   AF-A0A6B3G7Y2-F1
#
_cell.length_a   1.000
_cell.length_b   1.000
_cell.length_c   1.000
_cell.angle_alpha   90.00
_cell.angle_beta   90.00
_cell.angle_gamma   90.00
#
_symmetry.space_group_name_H-M   'P 1'
#
loop_
_entity.id
_entity.type
_entity.pdbx_description
1 polymer ?
#
loop_
_entity_poly.entity_id
_entity_poly.type
_entity_poly.pdbx_seq_one_letter_code
_entity_poly.pdbx_strand_id
1 'polypeptide(L)' 'FVRAPDRANVSPMESPQYFGEVEIDGGSAELTVRLRAEGGAVLFTKVLRPGRVGQ' A
#
# COMPACT_ATOMS: atom_id res chain seq x y z
N PHE A 1 4.23 -6.04 -5.96
CA PHE A 1 2.97 -5.47 -6.49
C PHE A 1 3.34 -4.30 -7.38
N VAL A 2 2.86 -4.27 -8.62
CA VAL A 2 3.13 -3.17 -9.57
C VAL A 2 1.78 -2.67 -10.07
N ARG A 3 1.52 -1.37 -9.88
CA ARG A 3 0.34 -0.70 -10.40
C ARG A 3 0.79 0.43 -11.32
N ALA A 4 1.02 0.07 -12.57
CA ALA A 4 1.40 0.99 -13.64
C ALA A 4 0.23 1.16 -14.63
N PRO A 5 0.13 2.31 -15.31
CA PRO A 5 -0.83 2.50 -16.40
C PRO A 5 -0.54 1.55 -17.57
N ASP A 6 -1.59 1.04 -18.23
CA ASP A 6 -1.47 0.14 -19.39
C ASP A 6 -0.90 0.80 -20.65
N ARG A 7 -0.90 2.15 -20.71
CA ARG A 7 -0.38 2.95 -21.81
C ARG A 7 0.74 3.86 -21.32
N ALA A 8 1.78 4.03 -22.14
CA ALA A 8 2.83 5.02 -21.88
C ALA A 8 2.29 6.46 -21.92
N ASN A 9 2.93 7.36 -21.16
CA ASN A 9 2.64 8.79 -21.13
C ASN A 9 1.21 9.16 -20.69
N VAL A 10 0.59 8.33 -19.85
CA VAL A 10 -0.68 8.68 -19.17
C VAL A 10 -0.40 9.79 -18.16
N SER A 11 -1.25 10.82 -18.14
CA SER A 11 -1.11 11.91 -17.17
C SER A 11 -1.30 11.37 -15.74
N PRO A 12 -0.54 11.88 -14.76
CA PRO A 12 -0.82 11.61 -13.35
C PRO A 12 -2.25 11.96 -12.93
N MET A 13 -2.88 12.94 -13.60
CA MET A 13 -4.28 13.32 -13.36
C MET A 13 -5.29 12.29 -13.90
N GLU A 14 -4.89 11.46 -14.85
CA GLU A 14 -5.72 10.38 -15.41
C GLU A 14 -5.58 9.07 -14.61
N SER A 15 -4.67 9.02 -13.63
CA SER A 15 -4.45 7.85 -12.78
C SER A 15 -5.10 8.03 -11.40
N PRO A 16 -5.73 6.99 -10.84
CA PRO A 16 -6.28 7.06 -9.48
C PRO A 16 -5.17 7.42 -8.48
N GLN A 17 -5.51 8.27 -7.50
CA GLN A 17 -4.61 8.53 -6.39
C GLN A 17 -4.50 7.29 -5.49
N TYR A 18 -3.28 7.01 -5.04
CA TYR A 18 -2.99 5.92 -4.11
C TYR A 18 -2.38 6.47 -2.82
N PHE A 19 -2.72 5.85 -1.70
CA PHE A 19 -2.24 6.25 -0.37
C PHE A 19 -1.78 5.02 0.41
N GLY A 20 -0.67 5.19 1.14
CA GLY A 20 -0.18 4.20 2.09
C GLY A 20 -0.84 4.40 3.45
N GLU A 21 -1.41 3.34 4.00
CA GLU A 21 -1.96 3.30 5.35
C GLU A 21 -1.13 2.33 6.18
N VAL A 22 -0.76 2.73 7.39
CA VAL A 22 -0.02 1.88 8.33
C VAL A 22 -0.74 1.87 9.66
N GLU A 23 -1.16 0.69 10.08
CA GLU A 23 -1.70 0.43 11.40
C GLU A 23 -0.61 -0.22 12.25
N ILE A 24 -0.45 0.27 13.48
CA ILE A 24 0.57 -0.19 14.42
C ILE A 24 -0.13 -0.78 15.63
N ASP A 25 0.10 -2.07 15.90
CA ASP A 25 -0.36 -2.68 17.14
C ASP A 25 0.63 -2.40 18.26
N GLY A 26 0.18 -1.71 19.31
CA GLY A 26 1.03 -1.30 20.43
C GLY A 26 1.47 -2.44 21.35
N GLY A 27 0.78 -3.58 21.34
CA GLY A 27 1.10 -4.73 22.18
C GLY A 27 2.17 -5.65 21.59
N SER A 28 2.12 -5.87 20.28
CA SER A 28 2.98 -6.79 19.53
C SER A 28 4.03 -6.10 18.67
N ALA A 29 3.87 -4.79 18.43
CA ALA A 29 4.61 -4.02 17.44
C ALA A 29 4.47 -4.56 15.99
N GLU A 30 3.43 -5.34 15.69
CA GLU A 30 3.08 -5.68 14.31
C GLU A 30 2.61 -4.43 13.54
N LEU A 31 3.07 -4.31 12.29
CA LEU A 31 2.71 -3.23 11.38
C LEU A 31 1.88 -3.78 10.23
N THR A 32 0.61 -3.40 10.13
CA THR A 32 -0.20 -3.73 8.97
C THR A 32 -0.13 -2.59 7.96
N VAL A 33 0.57 -2.83 6.87
CA VAL A 33 0.75 -1.88 5.77
C VAL A 33 -0.28 -2.17 4.69
N ARG A 34 -1.03 -1.15 4.27
CA ARG A 34 -2.03 -1.24 3.20
C ARG A 34 -1.74 -0.20 2.14
N LEU A 35 -1.85 -0.60 0.88
CA LEU A 35 -1.94 0.34 -0.25
C LEU A 35 -3.40 0.51 -0.58
N ARG A 36 -3.87 1.76 -0.58
CA ARG A 36 -5.28 2.10 -0.79
C ARG A 36 -5.42 2.98 -2.02
N ALA A 37 -6.55 2.87 -2.71
CA ALA A 37 -6.90 3.71 -3.84
C ALA A 37 -8.04 4.67 -3.47
N GLU A 38 -8.16 5.74 -4.24
CA GLU A 38 -9.35 6.60 -4.25
C GLU A 38 -10.64 5.76 -4.29
N GLY A 39 -11.62 6.11 -3.46
CA GLY A 39 -12.84 5.31 -3.26
C GLY A 39 -12.74 4.22 -2.18
N GLY A 40 -11.60 4.08 -1.50
CA GLY A 40 -11.44 3.25 -0.30
C GLY A 40 -10.99 1.81 -0.55
N ALA A 41 -10.77 1.42 -1.80
CA ALA A 41 -10.30 0.08 -2.14
C ALA A 41 -8.90 -0.21 -1.56
N VAL A 42 -8.69 -1.41 -1.04
CA VAL A 42 -7.38 -1.90 -0.60
C VAL A 42 -6.76 -2.71 -1.72
N LEU A 43 -5.65 -2.23 -2.29
CA LEU A 43 -4.95 -2.86 -3.40
C LEU A 43 -3.90 -3.88 -2.96
N PHE A 44 -3.31 -3.66 -1.78
CA PHE A 44 -2.28 -4.52 -1.22
C PHE A 44 -2.34 -4.46 0.29
N THR A 45 -2.02 -5.57 0.95
CA THR A 45 -1.88 -5.63 2.42
C THR A 45 -0.71 -6.54 2.77
N LYS A 46 0.12 -6.09 3.71
CA LYS A 46 1.18 -6.90 4.30
C LYS A 46 1.33 -6.59 5.78
N VAL A 47 1.38 -7.65 6.59
CA VAL A 47 1.78 -7.54 8.00
C VAL A 47 3.29 -7.69 8.07
N LEU A 48 3.95 -6.70 8.66
CA LEU A 48 5.37 -6.73 9.00
C LEU A 48 5.49 -7.04 10.48
N ARG A 49 6.31 -8.04 10.80
CA ARG A 49 6.60 -8.43 12.17
C ARG A 49 7.97 -7.88 12.56
N PRO A 50 8.13 -7.36 13.79
CA PRO A 50 9.43 -6.98 14.32
C PRO A 50 10.45 -8.11 14.12
N GLY A 51 11.65 -7.76 13.65
CA GLY A 51 12.74 -8.73 13.43
C GLY A 51 12.59 -9.67 12.23
N ARG A 52 11.54 -9.54 11.41
CA ARG A 52 11.35 -10.34 10.17
C ARG A 52 11.18 -9.49 8.90
N VAL A 53 11.55 -8.22 8.94
CA VAL A 53 11.50 -7.35 7.76
C VAL A 53 12.67 -7.67 6.81
N GLY A 54 12.38 -8.07 5.56
CA GLY A 54 13.39 -8.26 4.52
C GLY A 54 13.87 -9.70 4.23
N GLN A 55 13.21 -10.72 4.78
CA GLN A 55 13.36 -12.11 4.31
C GLN A 55 12.44 -12.44 3.14
#